data_AF-A0A7S1X019-F1
#
_entry.id   AF-A0A7S1X019-F1
#
_cell.length_a   1.000
_cell.length_b   1.000
_cell.length_c   1.000
_cell.angle_alpha   90.00
_cell.angle_beta   90.00
_cell.angle_gamma   90.00
#
_symmetry.space_group_name_H-M   'P 1'
#
loop_
_entity.id
_entity.type
_entity.pdbx_description
1 polymer ?
#
loop_
_entity_poly.entity_id
_entity_poly.type
_entity_poly.pdbx_seq_one_letter_code
_entity_poly.pdbx_strand_id
1 'polypeptide(L)'
;FSDSVLYRLVSAGPTGNTKEAAKTSLGVLRLEYGYPPIPGDIDHPNSFPYSVVYRQVPGLTFELAQSGGLPDDVRAAFLNAIRDLEKLGVFGITGDCGFMANYQRFVADSTTACPVFMSSL
;
A
#
# COMPACT_ATOMS: atom_id res chain seq x y z
N PHE A 1 -12.10 15.85 -9.01
CA PHE A 1 -11.20 14.78 -8.60
C PHE A 1 -10.29 15.35 -7.52
N SER A 2 -10.84 15.41 -6.30
CA SER A 2 -10.39 16.26 -5.19
C SER A 2 -9.59 15.41 -4.20
N ASP A 3 -8.30 15.66 -4.07
CA ASP A 3 -7.42 15.62 -2.86
C ASP A 3 -7.71 14.70 -1.64
N SER A 4 -8.51 13.64 -1.77
CA SER A 4 -8.95 12.82 -0.61
C SER A 4 -8.22 11.48 -0.45
N VAL A 5 -7.08 11.26 -1.13
CA VAL A 5 -6.27 10.02 -0.96
C VAL A 5 -5.08 10.22 0.00
N LEU A 6 -5.07 11.32 0.76
CA LEU A 6 -4.36 11.38 2.04
C LEU A 6 -5.24 10.69 3.08
N TYR A 7 -5.24 9.36 3.09
CA TYR A 7 -5.75 8.61 4.24
C TYR A 7 -5.03 9.14 5.48
N ARG A 8 -5.81 9.75 6.37
CA ARG A 8 -5.37 10.36 7.62
C ARG A 8 -4.37 9.45 8.33
N LEU A 9 -3.27 10.03 8.81
CA LEU A 9 -2.59 9.56 10.02
C LEU A 9 -3.69 9.28 11.06
N VAL A 10 -3.98 8.00 11.30
CA VAL A 10 -4.78 7.61 12.46
C VAL A 10 -4.02 8.19 13.66
N SER A 11 -4.71 9.06 14.38
CA SER A 11 -4.12 9.98 15.35
C SER A 11 -3.05 9.31 16.19
N ALA A 12 -1.83 9.84 16.10
CA ALA A 12 -0.88 9.67 17.19
C ALA A 12 -1.63 9.99 18.50
N GLY A 13 -1.48 9.13 19.50
CA GLY A 13 -1.75 9.54 20.88
C GLY A 13 -0.99 10.84 21.18
N PRO A 14 -1.33 11.55 22.28
CA PRO A 14 -1.29 13.03 22.36
C PRO A 14 0.04 13.77 22.16
N THR A 15 1.15 13.12 21.78
CA THR A 15 2.49 13.74 21.73
C THR A 15 3.45 13.18 20.67
N GLY A 16 3.01 12.41 19.67
CA GLY A 16 3.91 11.78 18.68
C GLY A 16 4.25 12.65 17.47
N ASN A 17 5.55 12.87 17.21
CA ASN A 17 6.08 13.52 16.01
C ASN A 17 5.67 12.77 14.72
N THR A 18 5.26 13.48 13.67
CA THR A 18 4.80 12.92 12.38
C THR A 18 5.83 12.01 11.70
N LYS A 19 7.13 12.29 11.86
CA LYS A 19 8.22 11.42 11.37
C LYS A 19 8.36 10.12 12.15
N GLU A 20 7.96 10.13 13.41
CA GLU A 20 8.04 8.97 14.31
C GLU A 20 6.84 8.05 14.10
N ALA A 21 5.65 8.61 13.89
CA ALA A 21 4.46 7.88 13.47
C ALA A 21 4.65 7.14 12.13
N ALA A 22 5.39 7.74 11.19
CA ALA A 22 5.66 7.14 9.89
C ALA A 22 6.57 5.89 9.97
N LYS A 23 7.58 5.92 10.86
CA LYS A 23 8.43 4.75 11.17
C LYS A 23 7.68 3.58 11.81
N THR A 24 6.46 3.80 12.29
CA THR A 24 5.57 2.78 12.84
C THR A 24 4.35 2.50 11.96
N SER A 25 4.33 3.02 10.73
CA SER A 25 3.20 2.87 9.81
C SER A 25 3.34 1.64 8.91
N LEU A 26 2.24 0.96 8.61
CA LEU A 26 2.19 -0.03 7.53
C LEU A 26 1.93 0.66 6.18
N GLY A 27 2.70 0.32 5.16
CA GLY A 27 2.44 0.71 3.78
C GLY A 27 1.58 -0.34 3.06
N VAL A 28 0.49 0.06 2.42
CA VAL A 28 -0.39 -0.85 1.65
C VAL A 28 -0.43 -0.38 0.20
N LEU A 29 0.05 -1.25 -0.70
CA LEU A 29 -0.15 -1.09 -2.14
C LEU A 29 -1.58 -1.53 -2.48
N ARG A 30 -2.29 -0.71 -3.26
CA ARG A 30 -3.68 -0.95 -3.64
C ARG A 30 -3.86 -1.13 -5.13
N LEU A 31 -4.78 -2.01 -5.51
CA LEU A 31 -5.24 -2.11 -6.89
C LEU A 31 -5.98 -0.84 -7.34
N GLU A 32 -6.13 -0.69 -8.65
CA GLU A 32 -7.05 0.26 -9.26
C GLU A 32 -8.48 -0.32 -9.30
N TYR A 33 -9.19 -0.25 -8.17
CA TYR A 33 -10.63 -0.52 -8.12
C TYR A 33 -11.35 0.54 -7.29
N GLY A 34 -12.67 0.65 -7.52
CA GLY A 34 -13.53 1.61 -6.83
C GLY A 34 -14.67 0.90 -6.12
N TYR A 35 -14.42 0.34 -4.93
CA TYR A 35 -15.49 -0.04 -4.02
C TYR A 35 -15.30 0.68 -2.67
N PRO A 36 -16.41 1.09 -2.01
CA PRO A 36 -16.33 1.75 -0.72
C PRO A 36 -15.91 0.74 0.36
N PRO A 37 -14.84 0.99 1.13
CA PRO A 37 -14.39 0.07 2.17
C PRO A 37 -15.47 -0.13 3.24
N ILE A 38 -15.70 -1.38 3.61
CA ILE A 38 -16.63 -1.76 4.68
C ILE A 38 -15.86 -2.11 5.97
N PRO A 39 -16.49 -2.06 7.17
CA PRO A 39 -15.81 -2.47 8.39
C PRO A 39 -15.22 -3.88 8.28
N GLY A 40 -13.92 -4.01 8.59
CA GLY A 40 -13.16 -5.26 8.45
C GLY A 40 -12.35 -5.37 7.15
N ASP A 41 -12.59 -4.49 6.17
CA ASP A 41 -11.79 -4.39 4.95
C ASP A 41 -10.43 -3.74 5.22
N ILE A 42 -9.38 -4.17 4.53
CA ILE A 42 -8.03 -3.62 4.69
C ILE A 42 -7.96 -2.11 4.43
N ASP A 43 -8.83 -1.61 3.56
CA ASP A 43 -8.91 -0.18 3.21
C ASP A 43 -9.80 0.65 4.13
N HIS A 44 -10.44 0.01 5.11
CA HIS A 44 -11.27 0.70 6.08
C HIS A 44 -10.39 1.33 7.18
N PRO A 45 -10.54 2.64 7.48
CA PRO A 45 -9.63 3.36 8.39
C PRO A 45 -9.49 2.78 9.80
N ASN A 46 -10.49 2.03 10.26
CA ASN A 46 -10.52 1.43 11.60
C ASN A 46 -10.14 -0.06 11.60
N SER A 47 -9.65 -0.62 10.49
CA SER A 47 -9.31 -2.05 10.43
C SER A 47 -8.01 -2.37 11.15
N PHE A 48 -7.14 -1.39 11.34
CA PHE A 48 -5.88 -1.55 12.05
C PHE A 48 -5.82 -0.66 13.28
N PRO A 49 -5.28 -1.16 14.41
CA PRO A 49 -5.05 -0.37 15.61
C PRO A 49 -3.80 0.52 15.51
N TYR A 50 -3.15 0.57 14.33
CA TYR A 50 -1.94 1.33 14.05
C TYR A 50 -2.09 2.14 12.75
N SER A 51 -1.15 3.06 12.52
CA SER A 51 -1.16 3.91 11.31
C SER A 51 -0.92 3.08 10.05
N VAL A 52 -1.72 3.32 9.03
CA VAL A 52 -1.60 2.69 7.71
C VAL A 52 -1.62 3.77 6.63
N VAL A 53 -0.72 3.65 5.66
CA VAL A 53 -0.64 4.55 4.52
C VAL A 53 -0.82 3.76 3.24
N TYR A 54 -1.73 4.23 2.39
CA TYR A 54 -2.12 3.54 1.18
C TYR A 54 -1.52 4.22 -0.06
N ARG A 55 -1.09 3.42 -1.03
CA ARG A 55 -0.74 3.89 -2.38
C ARG A 55 -1.37 2.99 -3.42
N GLN A 56 -2.28 3.57 -4.19
CA GLN A 56 -2.83 2.90 -5.35
C GLN A 56 -1.76 2.76 -6.44
N VAL A 57 -1.81 1.67 -7.19
CA VAL A 57 -0.99 1.41 -8.36
C VAL A 57 -1.86 1.60 -9.61
N PRO A 58 -1.79 2.76 -10.28
CA PRO A 58 -2.52 2.98 -11.53
C PRO A 58 -2.26 1.89 -12.57
N GLY A 59 -3.32 1.46 -13.26
CA GLY A 59 -3.33 0.40 -14.26
C GLY A 59 -3.37 -1.02 -13.67
N LEU A 60 -3.17 -1.19 -12.36
CA LEU A 60 -3.24 -2.50 -11.71
C LEU A 60 -4.70 -2.88 -11.39
N THR A 61 -5.45 -3.27 -12.42
CA THR A 61 -6.82 -3.74 -12.24
C THR A 61 -6.87 -5.12 -11.58
N PHE A 62 -8.06 -5.53 -11.14
CA PHE A 62 -8.28 -6.85 -10.58
C PHE A 62 -7.95 -7.98 -11.57
N GLU A 63 -8.38 -7.85 -12.83
CA GLU A 63 -8.10 -8.83 -13.89
C GLU A 63 -6.61 -8.91 -14.19
N LEU A 64 -5.92 -7.77 -14.19
CA LEU A 64 -4.48 -7.76 -14.40
C LEU A 64 -3.76 -8.45 -13.24
N ALA A 65 -4.12 -8.12 -11.99
CA ALA A 65 -3.57 -8.77 -10.80
C ALA A 65 -3.80 -10.28 -10.82
N GLN A 66 -5.00 -10.73 -11.17
CA GLN A 66 -5.36 -12.13 -11.29
C GLN A 66 -4.54 -12.86 -12.36
N SER A 67 -4.27 -12.21 -13.51
CA SER A 67 -3.43 -12.78 -14.56
C SER A 67 -1.93 -12.76 -14.25
N GLY A 68 -1.50 -11.97 -13.26
CA GLY A 68 -0.10 -11.76 -12.93
C GLY A 68 0.67 -10.94 -13.97
N GLY A 69 -0.03 -10.28 -14.90
CA GLY A 69 0.57 -9.43 -15.91
C GLY A 69 1.25 -8.20 -15.29
N LEU A 70 2.36 -7.77 -15.88
CA LEU A 70 3.08 -6.56 -15.45
C LEU A 70 3.58 -5.75 -16.67
N PRO A 71 2.67 -5.07 -17.39
CA PRO A 71 3.02 -4.14 -18.47
C PRO A 71 3.90 -2.99 -17.97
N ASP A 72 4.64 -2.34 -18.86
CA ASP A 72 5.67 -1.36 -18.48
C ASP A 72 5.14 -0.13 -17.74
N ASP A 73 3.93 0.33 -18.08
CA ASP A 73 3.24 1.42 -17.40
C ASP A 73 2.84 1.04 -15.97
N VAL A 74 2.29 -0.15 -15.76
CA VAL A 74 1.95 -0.68 -14.43
C VAL A 74 3.20 -0.96 -13.61
N ARG A 75 4.27 -1.46 -14.24
CA ARG A 75 5.59 -1.60 -13.61
C ARG A 75 6.10 -0.26 -13.09
N ALA A 76 6.03 0.79 -13.91
CA ALA A 76 6.45 2.13 -13.50
C ALA A 76 5.57 2.68 -12.36
N ALA A 77 4.26 2.45 -12.42
CA ALA A 77 3.32 2.81 -11.37
C ALA A 77 3.64 2.13 -10.04
N PHE A 78 3.95 0.83 -10.05
CA PHE A 78 4.40 0.10 -8.86
C PHE A 78 5.66 0.71 -8.25
N LEU A 79 6.68 0.96 -9.07
CA LEU A 79 7.94 1.54 -8.60
C LEU A 79 7.74 2.90 -7.95
N ASN A 80 6.84 3.72 -8.51
CA ASN A 80 6.50 5.02 -7.93
C ASN A 80 5.77 4.86 -6.60
N ALA A 81 4.79 3.96 -6.51
CA ALA A 81 4.06 3.68 -5.27
C ALA A 81 4.98 3.17 -4.15
N ILE A 82 5.90 2.25 -4.47
CA ILE A 82 6.92 1.74 -3.54
C ILE A 82 7.79 2.88 -3.04
N ARG A 83 8.37 3.68 -3.95
CA ARG A 83 9.22 4.82 -3.59
C ARG A 83 8.51 5.83 -2.71
N ASP A 84 7.22 6.07 -2.96
CA ASP A 84 6.44 7.00 -2.14
C ASP A 84 6.19 6.46 -0.73
N LEU A 85 5.96 5.16 -0.57
CA LEU A 85 5.89 4.51 0.74
C LEU A 85 7.25 4.53 1.46
N GLU A 86 8.35 4.26 0.75
CA GLU A 86 9.70 4.32 1.31
C GLU A 86 10.10 5.74 1.75
N LYS A 87 9.75 6.78 0.96
CA LYS A 87 9.99 8.18 1.34
C LYS A 87 9.25 8.59 2.60
N LEU A 88 8.08 8.00 2.83
CA LEU A 88 7.33 8.17 4.07
C LEU A 88 7.97 7.42 5.24
N GLY A 89 8.85 6.44 4.97
CA GLY A 89 9.56 5.68 6.00
C GLY A 89 8.68 4.65 6.70
N VAL A 90 7.75 4.02 5.97
CA VAL A 90 6.89 2.95 6.50
C VAL A 90 7.72 1.78 7.06
N PHE A 91 7.18 1.09 8.07
CA PHE A 91 7.82 -0.05 8.72
C PHE A 91 7.91 -1.29 7.81
N GLY A 92 6.94 -1.44 6.89
CA GLY A 92 6.87 -2.54 5.94
C GLY A 92 5.83 -2.26 4.87
N ILE A 93 5.88 -3.02 3.78
CA ILE A 93 4.95 -2.89 2.64
C ILE A 93 4.17 -4.20 2.45
N THR A 94 2.86 -4.09 2.24
CA THR A 94 1.95 -5.20 1.90
C THR A 94 1.02 -4.83 0.76
N GLY A 95 0.18 -5.78 0.32
CA GLY A 95 -0.85 -5.60 -0.70
C GLY A 95 -2.26 -5.74 -0.14
N ASP A 96 -3.23 -5.10 -0.79
CA ASP A 96 -4.65 -5.18 -0.42
C ASP A 96 -5.39 -6.39 -1.03
N CYS A 97 -4.82 -7.01 -2.08
CA CYS A 97 -5.46 -8.09 -2.81
C CYS A 97 -4.66 -9.39 -2.75
N GLY A 98 -5.38 -10.52 -2.61
CA GLY A 98 -4.78 -11.86 -2.59
C GLY A 98 -3.94 -12.19 -3.84
N PHE A 99 -4.34 -11.67 -5.00
CA PHE A 99 -3.60 -11.85 -6.25
C PHE A 99 -2.28 -11.07 -6.31
N MET A 100 -2.02 -10.15 -5.37
CA MET A 100 -0.73 -9.47 -5.29
C MET A 100 0.43 -10.39 -4.90
N ALA A 101 0.15 -11.63 -4.49
CA ALA A 101 1.19 -12.64 -4.37
C ALA A 101 1.98 -12.86 -5.68
N ASN A 102 1.34 -12.67 -6.84
CA ASN A 102 2.00 -12.71 -8.15
C ASN A 102 3.15 -11.70 -8.28
N TYR A 103 3.12 -10.61 -7.50
CA TYR A 103 4.10 -9.53 -7.54
C TYR A 103 5.06 -9.54 -6.36
N GLN A 104 5.00 -10.53 -5.45
CA GLN A 104 5.84 -10.60 -4.25
C GLN A 104 7.32 -10.40 -4.57
N ARG A 105 7.84 -11.14 -5.56
CA ARG A 105 9.27 -11.08 -5.91
C ARG A 105 9.65 -9.71 -6.48
N PHE A 106 8.82 -9.20 -7.38
CA PHE A 106 9.06 -7.90 -8.01
C PHE A 106 9.05 -6.75 -7.00
N VAL A 107 8.09 -6.71 -6.08
CA VAL A 107 8.01 -5.68 -5.04
C VAL A 107 9.18 -5.80 -4.07
N ALA A 108 9.53 -7.02 -3.64
CA ALA A 108 10.68 -7.26 -2.76
C ALA A 108 12.00 -6.83 -3.42
N ASP A 109 12.24 -7.18 -4.68
CA ASP A 109 13.46 -6.79 -5.42
C ASP A 109 13.51 -5.27 -5.70
N SER A 110 12.36 -4.59 -5.69
CA SER A 110 12.25 -3.15 -5.92
C SER A 110 12.29 -2.31 -4.64
N THR A 111 12.18 -2.95 -3.47
CA THR A 111 12.17 -2.29 -2.16
C THR A 111 13.54 -2.42 -1.51
N THR A 112 14.02 -1.35 -0.90
CA THR A 112 15.36 -1.25 -0.30
C THR A 112 15.34 -0.86 1.17
N ALA A 113 14.26 -0.24 1.65
CA ALA A 113 14.20 0.35 2.98
C ALA A 113 13.50 -0.50 4.04
N CYS A 114 12.61 -1.42 3.66
CA CYS A 114 11.74 -2.15 4.60
C CYS A 114 11.35 -3.54 4.09
N PRO A 115 10.91 -4.46 4.97
CA PRO A 115 10.39 -5.76 4.56
C PRO A 115 9.10 -5.63 3.72
N VAL A 116 8.90 -6.62 2.84
CA VAL A 116 7.72 -6.73 1.96
C VAL A 116 7.03 -8.07 2.20
N PHE A 117 5.71 -8.03 2.38
CA PHE A 117 4.85 -9.19 2.56
C PHE A 117 3.53 -8.95 1.83
N MET A 118 3.38 -9.46 0.61
CA MET A 118 2.19 -9.20 -0.21
C MET A 118 1.01 -10.05 0.27
N SER A 119 0.74 -11.17 -0.40
CA SER A 119 -0.27 -12.14 0.03
C SER A 119 0.36 -13.53 0.08
N SER A 120 -0.22 -14.40 0.90
CA SER A 120 0.13 -15.83 0.89
C SER A 120 -0.40 -16.50 -0.38
N LEU A 121 0.49 -17.15 -1.12
CA LEU A 121 0.17 -18.15 -2.14
C LEU A 121 0.86 -19.46 -1.75
#